data_AF-A0A1S9P6C7-F1
#
_entry.id   AF-A0A1S9P6C7-F1
#
_cell.length_a   1.000
_cell.length_b   1.000
_cell.length_c   1.000
_cell.angle_alpha   90.00
_cell.angle_beta   90.00
_cell.angle_gamma   90.00
#
_symmetry.space_group_name_H-M   'P 1'
#
loop_
_entity.id
_entity.type
_entity.pdbx_description
1 polymer ?
#
loop_
_entity_poly.entity_id
_entity_poly.type
_entity_poly.pdbx_seq_one_letter_code
_entity_poly.pdbx_strand_id
1 'polypeptide(L)'
;MNHPIIRTGKFLVLAIVVALSACDNKAKQSAEEKADSTNAAATELPDTTKGKTGTLIGAWHDEAIKSEKGEQIAYELLSSGDKFYIQAITFVGNNLKLNDTPPVTPSASELKKDGDKYRSAERPEEYYLVDKDGDLLIYDGAEMVAKCKKLI
;
A
#
# COMPACT_ATOMS: atom_id res chain seq x y z
N MET A 1 10.23 14.55 -59.53
CA MET A 1 8.88 15.07 -59.85
C MET A 1 8.11 15.08 -58.53
N ASN A 2 8.14 16.21 -57.81
CA ASN A 2 7.16 17.32 -57.86
C ASN A 2 5.73 16.86 -57.58
N HIS A 3 4.93 17.39 -56.65
CA HIS A 3 5.02 18.36 -55.54
C HIS A 3 3.61 18.28 -54.86
N PRO A 4 3.21 19.09 -53.86
CA PRO A 4 2.59 18.62 -52.61
C PRO A 4 1.12 19.06 -52.45
N ILE A 5 0.46 18.60 -51.38
CA ILE A 5 -0.70 19.31 -50.82
C ILE A 5 -0.45 19.61 -49.35
N ILE A 6 -0.33 20.91 -49.10
CA ILE A 6 -0.33 21.62 -47.83
C ILE A 6 -1.79 21.79 -47.38
N ARG A 7 -2.13 21.54 -46.11
CA ARG A 7 -3.12 22.39 -45.44
C ARG A 7 -2.92 22.49 -43.94
N THR A 8 -2.64 23.72 -43.56
CA THR A 8 -2.50 24.35 -42.24
C THR A 8 -3.82 24.46 -41.47
N GLY A 9 -3.74 24.46 -40.14
CA GLY A 9 -4.78 24.93 -39.20
C GLY A 9 -4.35 24.64 -37.76
N LYS A 10 -3.43 25.37 -37.13
CA LYS A 10 -3.55 26.71 -36.50
C LYS A 10 -4.64 26.79 -35.40
N PHE A 11 -4.16 27.06 -34.18
CA PHE A 11 -4.84 27.61 -32.99
C PHE A 11 -5.76 26.70 -32.16
N LEU A 12 -5.34 26.40 -30.92
CA LEU A 12 -5.78 27.19 -29.76
C LEU A 12 -4.84 26.94 -28.55
N VAL A 13 -4.10 27.98 -28.16
CA VAL A 13 -3.40 28.08 -26.88
C VAL A 13 -4.41 28.65 -25.89
N LEU A 14 -4.72 27.92 -24.82
CA LEU A 14 -5.44 28.48 -23.67
C LEU A 14 -4.45 28.64 -22.52
N ALA A 15 -3.94 29.87 -22.37
CA ALA A 15 -3.23 30.31 -21.18
C ALA A 15 -4.27 30.66 -20.11
N ILE A 16 -4.19 30.01 -18.95
CA ILE A 16 -4.88 30.46 -17.73
C ILE A 16 -3.80 30.89 -16.75
N VAL A 17 -3.72 32.19 -16.52
CA VAL A 17 -2.94 32.84 -15.46
C VAL A 17 -3.95 33.48 -14.51
N VAL A 18 -4.01 33.01 -13.26
CA VAL A 18 -4.53 33.75 -12.08
C VAL A 18 -3.76 33.19 -10.87
N ALA A 19 -2.65 33.81 -10.47
CA ALA A 19 -2.53 34.87 -9.46
C ALA A 19 -2.55 34.38 -8.00
N LEU A 20 -1.34 34.38 -7.42
CA LEU A 20 -0.94 34.84 -6.08
C LEU A 20 -1.83 34.49 -4.87
N SER A 21 -1.28 33.66 -3.99
CA SER A 21 -1.48 33.78 -2.53
C SER A 21 -0.15 33.44 -1.85
N ALA A 22 0.75 34.42 -1.77
CA ALA A 22 1.82 34.38 -0.78
C ALA A 22 1.19 34.67 0.59
N CYS A 23 1.16 33.67 1.45
CA CYS A 23 0.98 33.88 2.88
C CYS A 23 2.29 33.52 3.58
N ASP A 24 3.11 34.56 3.73
CA ASP A 24 4.15 34.68 4.73
C ASP A 24 3.52 34.52 6.13
N ASN A 25 3.78 33.39 6.78
CA ASN A 25 3.69 33.32 8.24
C ASN A 25 5.10 33.38 8.81
N LYS A 26 5.55 34.63 9.02
CA LYS A 26 6.65 34.94 9.94
C LYS A 26 6.21 34.61 11.37
N ALA A 27 6.51 33.40 11.83
CA ALA A 27 6.51 33.08 13.25
C ALA A 27 7.93 33.23 13.81
N LYS A 28 8.16 34.45 14.32
CA LYS A 28 9.02 34.83 15.45
C LYS A 28 10.06 33.80 15.91
N GLN A 29 11.30 34.03 15.50
CA GLN A 29 12.51 33.59 16.18
C GLN A 29 12.47 34.04 17.65
N SER A 30 12.50 33.09 18.58
CA SER A 30 13.01 33.32 19.95
C SER A 30 14.28 32.49 20.08
N ALA A 31 15.32 33.16 20.55
CA ALA A 31 16.66 32.65 20.72
C ALA A 31 16.78 31.72 21.94
N GLU A 32 17.74 30.80 21.80
CA GLU A 32 18.59 30.18 22.84
C GLU A 32 17.95 29.59 24.10
N GLU A 33 18.09 28.26 24.20
CA GLU A 33 18.72 27.66 25.38
C GLU A 33 19.62 26.49 24.94
N LYS A 34 20.80 26.45 25.56
CA LYS A 34 21.93 25.56 25.28
C LYS A 34 21.90 24.40 26.29
N ALA A 35 22.33 23.22 25.84
CA ALA A 35 22.59 22.00 26.60
C ALA A 35 21.33 21.31 27.16
N ASP A 36 21.23 19.98 27.29
CA ASP A 36 22.27 18.99 27.49
C ASP A 36 21.81 17.62 26.94
N SER A 37 22.75 16.75 26.61
CA SER A 37 22.46 15.39 26.15
C SER A 37 22.00 14.56 27.34
N THR A 38 20.75 14.10 27.35
CA THR A 38 20.40 12.93 28.16
C THR A 38 19.37 12.10 27.42
N ASN A 39 19.74 10.83 27.25
CA ASN A 39 19.02 9.75 26.61
C ASN A 39 17.53 9.74 27.03
N ALA A 40 16.66 10.33 26.20
CA ALA A 40 15.22 10.24 26.40
C ALA A 40 14.79 8.85 25.96
N ALA A 41 14.46 8.02 26.96
CA ALA A 41 13.81 6.73 26.79
C ALA A 41 12.72 6.81 25.72
N ALA A 42 12.66 5.76 24.89
CA ALA A 42 11.62 5.58 23.91
C ALA A 42 10.26 5.92 24.53
N THR A 43 9.63 6.98 24.02
CA THR A 43 8.25 7.29 24.33
C THR A 43 7.42 6.12 23.78
N GLU A 44 7.12 5.16 24.66
CA GLU A 44 6.06 4.19 24.41
C GLU A 44 4.79 4.98 24.13
N LEU A 45 4.40 4.99 22.86
CA LEU A 45 3.10 5.47 22.43
C LEU A 45 2.04 4.74 23.25
N PRO A 46 0.98 5.44 23.68
CA PRO A 46 0.02 4.91 24.61
C PRO A 46 -0.62 3.62 24.07
N ASP A 47 -0.59 2.58 24.91
CA ASP A 47 -1.24 1.27 24.75
C ASP A 47 -2.77 1.47 24.70
N THR A 48 -3.27 1.98 23.58
CA THR A 48 -4.71 2.09 23.32
C THR A 48 -5.09 1.01 22.33
N THR A 49 -5.71 -0.04 22.87
CA THR A 49 -6.15 -1.27 22.20
C THR A 49 -4.99 -2.15 21.74
N LYS A 50 -4.70 -3.21 22.49
CA LYS A 50 -4.00 -4.39 21.94
C LYS A 50 -4.84 -4.93 20.79
N GLY A 51 -4.61 -4.40 19.59
CA GLY A 51 -5.22 -4.88 18.36
C GLY A 51 -4.94 -6.37 18.22
N LYS A 52 -5.92 -7.12 17.72
CA LYS A 52 -5.75 -8.54 17.42
C LYS A 52 -4.51 -8.69 16.52
N THR A 53 -3.46 -9.37 16.98
CA THR A 53 -2.30 -9.70 16.16
C THR A 53 -2.49 -11.05 15.51
N GLY A 54 -1.82 -11.30 14.39
CA GLY A 54 -1.76 -12.61 13.75
C GLY A 54 -0.33 -13.15 13.68
N THR A 55 -0.18 -14.38 13.24
CA THR A 55 1.07 -14.94 12.73
C THR A 55 1.11 -14.75 11.22
N LEU A 56 2.18 -14.12 10.71
CA LEU A 56 2.41 -13.96 9.29
C LEU A 56 2.64 -15.33 8.64
N ILE A 57 1.81 -15.68 7.66
CA ILE A 57 1.91 -16.93 6.89
C ILE A 57 2.73 -16.71 5.62
N GLY A 58 2.54 -15.56 4.98
CA GLY A 58 3.27 -15.17 3.79
C GLY A 58 3.01 -13.73 3.41
N ALA A 59 3.88 -13.20 2.56
CA ALA A 59 3.73 -11.88 1.98
C ALA A 59 4.07 -11.88 0.49
N TRP A 60 3.34 -11.08 -0.29
CA TRP A 60 3.50 -11.03 -1.74
C TRP A 60 3.45 -9.60 -2.25
N HIS A 61 4.33 -9.26 -3.19
CA HIS A 61 4.39 -7.94 -3.82
C HIS A 61 3.53 -7.90 -5.08
N ASP A 62 2.62 -6.95 -5.16
CA ASP A 62 1.92 -6.62 -6.40
C ASP A 62 2.74 -5.62 -7.22
N GLU A 63 3.50 -6.15 -8.18
CA GLU A 63 4.37 -5.35 -9.04
C GLU A 63 3.58 -4.47 -10.04
N ALA A 64 2.28 -4.73 -10.24
CA ALA A 64 1.44 -4.00 -11.17
C ALA A 64 0.94 -2.67 -10.59
N ILE A 65 0.87 -2.54 -9.26
CA ILE A 65 0.35 -1.33 -8.61
C ILE A 65 1.49 -0.45 -8.12
N LYS A 66 1.63 0.73 -8.75
CA LYS A 66 2.57 1.78 -8.33
C LYS A 66 1.88 3.14 -8.37
N SER A 67 1.91 3.87 -7.25
CA SER A 67 1.38 5.23 -7.21
C SER A 67 2.36 6.21 -7.87
N GLU A 68 1.86 7.39 -8.27
CA GLU A 68 2.70 8.47 -8.80
C GLU A 68 3.80 8.91 -7.81
N LYS A 69 3.59 8.66 -6.51
CA LYS A 69 4.54 8.95 -5.43
C LYS A 69 5.56 7.83 -5.21
N GLY A 70 5.50 6.75 -5.99
CA GLY A 70 6.37 5.59 -5.86
C GLY A 70 5.99 4.62 -4.75
N GLU A 71 4.75 4.70 -4.23
CA GLU A 71 4.24 3.69 -3.31
C GLU A 71 3.91 2.41 -4.08
N GLN A 72 4.23 1.28 -3.47
CA GLN A 72 4.00 -0.07 -3.95
C GLN A 72 3.09 -0.78 -2.95
N ILE A 73 2.42 -1.85 -3.40
CA ILE A 73 1.50 -2.64 -2.58
C ILE A 73 2.05 -4.05 -2.35
N ALA A 74 2.01 -4.52 -1.12
CA ALA A 74 2.16 -5.93 -0.81
C ALA A 74 0.92 -6.44 -0.05
N TYR A 75 0.66 -7.75 -0.16
CA TYR A 75 -0.39 -8.44 0.57
C TYR A 75 0.23 -9.32 1.64
N GLU A 76 -0.29 -9.25 2.87
CA GLU A 76 0.07 -10.13 3.98
C GLU A 76 -1.08 -11.10 4.25
N LEU A 77 -0.79 -12.41 4.26
CA LEU A 77 -1.72 -13.44 4.73
C LEU A 77 -1.38 -13.81 6.17
N LEU A 78 -2.37 -13.73 7.05
CA LEU A 78 -2.22 -13.89 8.49
C LEU A 78 -3.13 -14.99 9.02
N SER A 79 -2.70 -15.67 10.09
CA SER A 79 -3.58 -16.45 10.96
C SER A 79 -3.72 -15.79 12.32
N SER A 80 -4.92 -15.79 12.91
CA SER A 80 -5.11 -15.29 14.26
C SER A 80 -6.29 -16.00 14.94
N GLY A 81 -5.94 -16.90 15.87
CA GLY A 81 -6.85 -17.92 16.36
C GLY A 81 -7.27 -18.86 15.23
N ASP A 82 -8.56 -19.16 15.14
CA ASP A 82 -9.12 -20.05 14.10
C ASP A 82 -9.45 -19.33 12.77
N LYS A 83 -8.99 -18.09 12.61
CA LYS A 83 -9.33 -17.23 11.48
C LYS A 83 -8.11 -16.88 10.66
N PHE A 84 -8.34 -16.67 9.36
CA PHE A 84 -7.34 -16.17 8.43
C PHE A 84 -7.71 -14.75 7.98
N TYR A 85 -6.72 -13.94 7.67
CA TYR A 85 -6.90 -12.57 7.21
C TYR A 85 -5.94 -12.27 6.07
N ILE A 86 -6.37 -11.47 5.11
CA ILE A 86 -5.47 -10.84 4.15
C ILE A 86 -5.60 -9.33 4.22
N GLN A 87 -4.46 -8.64 4.17
CA GLN A 87 -4.43 -7.19 4.20
C GLN A 87 -3.41 -6.65 3.20
N ALA A 88 -3.75 -5.54 2.57
CA ALA A 88 -2.82 -4.78 1.74
C ALA A 88 -2.01 -3.81 2.61
N ILE A 89 -0.71 -3.73 2.36
CA ILE A 89 0.22 -2.79 2.98
C ILE A 89 0.93 -2.00 1.89
N THR A 90 1.24 -0.73 2.17
CA THR A 90 1.96 0.15 1.25
C THR A 90 3.40 0.34 1.70
N PHE A 91 4.32 0.43 0.74
CA PHE A 91 5.74 0.71 1.01
C PHE A 91 6.37 1.52 -0.13
N VAL A 92 7.49 2.20 0.15
CA VAL A 92 8.20 3.03 -0.84
C VAL A 92 9.61 2.51 -1.04
N GLY A 93 10.03 2.37 -2.31
CA GLY A 93 11.32 1.82 -2.68
C GLY A 93 11.51 0.40 -2.17
N ASN A 94 12.65 0.11 -1.55
CA ASN A 94 12.96 -1.21 -1.00
C ASN A 94 12.68 -1.31 0.52
N ASN A 95 11.95 -0.34 1.09
CA ASN A 95 11.73 -0.24 2.54
C ASN A 95 10.51 -1.02 3.03
N LEU A 96 10.33 -2.25 2.54
CA LEU A 96 9.29 -3.12 3.07
C LEU A 96 9.75 -3.73 4.39
N LYS A 97 8.97 -3.54 5.46
CA LYS A 97 9.19 -4.18 6.76
C LYS A 97 8.03 -5.13 7.03
N LEU A 98 8.32 -6.42 7.03
CA LEU A 98 7.39 -7.47 7.43
C LEU A 98 7.61 -7.80 8.91
N ASN A 99 6.52 -7.97 9.65
CA ASN A 99 6.56 -8.38 11.05
C ASN A 99 6.02 -9.80 11.15
N ASP A 100 6.70 -10.69 11.88
CA ASP A 100 6.23 -12.06 12.10
C ASP A 100 4.88 -12.11 12.82
N THR A 101 4.59 -11.09 13.63
CA THR A 101 3.31 -10.93 14.33
C THR A 101 2.65 -9.58 14.00
N PRO A 102 2.20 -9.38 12.75
CA PRO A 102 1.64 -8.09 12.37
C PRO A 102 0.25 -7.90 13.02
N PRO A 103 -0.15 -6.66 13.29
CA PRO A 103 -1.50 -6.37 13.70
C PRO A 103 -2.46 -6.69 12.55
N VAL A 104 -3.61 -7.30 12.87
CA VAL A 104 -4.73 -7.42 11.93
C VAL A 104 -5.35 -6.03 11.82
N THR A 105 -5.22 -5.40 10.66
CA THR A 105 -5.72 -4.03 10.46
C THR A 105 -7.24 -4.01 10.30
N PRO A 106 -7.91 -2.87 10.54
CA PRO A 106 -9.34 -2.73 10.27
C PRO A 106 -9.74 -2.94 8.81
N SER A 107 -8.78 -2.84 7.87
CA SER A 107 -9.01 -3.07 6.44
C SER A 107 -8.69 -4.50 6.01
N ALA A 108 -8.31 -5.38 6.95
CA ALA A 108 -8.03 -6.77 6.64
C ALA A 108 -9.33 -7.52 6.34
N SER A 109 -9.36 -8.26 5.23
CA SER A 109 -10.48 -9.13 4.89
C SER A 109 -10.36 -10.45 5.63
N GLU A 110 -11.41 -10.86 6.34
CA GLU A 110 -11.48 -12.18 6.95
C GLU A 110 -11.67 -13.26 5.89
N LEU A 111 -10.93 -14.36 6.03
CA LEU A 111 -10.87 -15.45 5.07
C LEU A 111 -11.29 -16.77 5.71
N LYS A 112 -11.94 -17.62 4.90
CA LYS A 112 -12.18 -19.03 5.19
C LYS A 112 -11.25 -19.87 4.34
N LYS A 113 -10.58 -20.84 4.96
CA LYS A 113 -9.79 -21.83 4.22
C LYS A 113 -10.72 -22.85 3.56
N ASP A 114 -10.54 -23.06 2.26
CA ASP A 114 -11.35 -23.93 1.38
C ASP A 114 -10.40 -24.79 0.55
N GLY A 115 -9.99 -25.93 1.11
CA GLY A 115 -8.95 -26.77 0.53
C GLY A 115 -7.59 -26.06 0.46
N ASP A 116 -7.10 -25.85 -0.76
CA ASP A 116 -5.86 -25.14 -1.09
C ASP A 116 -6.05 -23.61 -1.25
N LYS A 117 -7.29 -23.12 -1.14
CA LYS A 117 -7.63 -21.72 -1.34
C LYS A 117 -8.02 -21.04 -0.03
N TYR A 118 -7.96 -19.72 -0.05
CA TYR A 118 -8.58 -18.87 0.94
C TYR A 118 -9.68 -18.05 0.27
N ARG A 119 -10.90 -18.09 0.80
CA ARG A 119 -12.06 -17.38 0.25
C ARG A 119 -12.47 -16.24 1.17
N SER A 120 -12.76 -15.07 0.63
CA SER A 120 -13.25 -13.96 1.43
C SER A 120 -14.58 -14.32 2.10
N ALA A 121 -14.69 -14.00 3.39
CA ALA A 121 -15.92 -14.20 4.14
C ALA A 121 -17.00 -13.16 3.76
N GLU A 122 -16.58 -11.97 3.34
CA GLU A 122 -17.45 -10.85 2.96
C GLU A 122 -17.84 -10.90 1.47
N ARG A 123 -16.94 -11.40 0.63
CA ARG A 123 -17.09 -11.51 -0.83
C ARG A 123 -16.78 -12.92 -1.31
N PRO A 124 -17.71 -13.88 -1.23
CA PRO A 124 -17.42 -15.29 -1.53
C PRO A 124 -16.90 -15.58 -2.95
N GLU A 125 -17.14 -14.67 -3.88
CA GLU A 125 -16.58 -14.69 -5.24
C GLU A 125 -15.07 -14.41 -5.27
N GLU A 126 -14.55 -13.68 -4.28
CA GLU A 126 -13.14 -13.34 -4.15
C GLU A 126 -12.39 -14.46 -3.43
N TYR A 127 -11.33 -14.97 -4.05
CA TYR A 127 -10.48 -15.98 -3.45
C TYR A 127 -9.01 -15.83 -3.85
N TYR A 128 -8.18 -16.40 -2.99
CA TYR A 128 -6.73 -16.31 -3.04
C TYR A 128 -6.16 -17.73 -3.09
N LEU A 129 -5.23 -17.96 -4.00
CA LEU A 129 -4.56 -19.24 -4.20
C LEU A 129 -3.06 -19.01 -4.25
N VAL A 130 -2.30 -19.76 -3.48
CA VAL A 130 -0.84 -19.79 -3.63
C VAL A 130 -0.52 -20.85 -4.68
N ASP A 131 0.07 -20.43 -5.80
CA ASP A 131 0.41 -21.34 -6.90
C ASP A 131 1.62 -22.21 -6.55
N LYS A 132 1.95 -23.15 -7.45
CA LYS A 132 3.09 -24.06 -7.30
C LYS A 132 4.45 -23.36 -7.19
N ASP A 133 4.56 -22.14 -7.72
CA ASP A 133 5.79 -21.34 -7.68
C ASP A 133 5.85 -20.48 -6.40
N GLY A 134 4.79 -20.52 -5.60
CA GLY A 134 4.64 -19.80 -4.35
C GLY A 134 4.07 -18.40 -4.52
N ASP A 135 3.70 -18.01 -5.74
CA ASP A 135 3.08 -16.70 -6.01
C ASP A 135 1.61 -16.70 -5.57
N LEU A 136 1.11 -15.53 -5.17
CA LEU A 136 -0.28 -15.35 -4.80
C LEU A 136 -1.10 -14.98 -6.03
N LEU A 137 -2.11 -15.77 -6.32
CA LEU A 137 -3.11 -15.50 -7.34
C LEU A 137 -4.38 -14.99 -6.67
N ILE A 138 -4.84 -13.81 -7.09
CA ILE A 138 -6.07 -13.18 -6.60
C ILE A 138 -7.13 -13.30 -7.69
N TYR A 139 -8.29 -13.83 -7.34
CA TYR A 139 -9.42 -14.03 -8.24
C TYR A 139 -10.65 -13.28 -7.77
N ASP A 140 -11.41 -12.74 -8.72
CA ASP A 140 -12.77 -12.26 -8.54
C ASP A 140 -13.70 -13.06 -9.45
N GLY A 141 -14.44 -14.00 -8.86
CA GLY A 141 -15.23 -14.98 -9.59
C GLY A 141 -14.36 -15.90 -10.44
N ALA A 142 -14.53 -15.86 -11.76
CA ALA A 142 -13.76 -16.69 -12.70
C ALA A 142 -12.48 -15.99 -13.21
N GLU A 143 -12.31 -14.70 -12.93
CA GLU A 143 -11.23 -13.89 -13.47
C GLU A 143 -10.07 -13.81 -12.48
N MET A 144 -8.84 -14.02 -12.97
CA MET A 144 -7.63 -13.73 -12.19
C MET A 144 -7.33 -12.23 -12.34
N VAL A 145 -7.46 -11.49 -11.24
CA VAL A 145 -7.31 -10.03 -11.24
C VAL A 145 -5.89 -9.59 -10.89
N ALA A 146 -5.13 -10.41 -10.15
CA ALA A 146 -3.74 -10.13 -9.84
C ALA A 146 -2.91 -11.42 -9.67
N LYS A 147 -1.63 -11.31 -10.02
CA LYS A 147 -0.59 -12.28 -9.65
C LYS A 147 0.52 -11.52 -8.91
N CYS A 148 0.67 -11.81 -7.62
CA CYS A 148 1.60 -11.13 -6.74
C CYS A 148 2.81 -12.03 -6.44
N LYS A 149 4.01 -11.46 -6.52
CA LYS A 149 5.26 -12.21 -6.37
C LYS A 149 5.55 -12.55 -4.93
N LYS A 150 5.95 -13.81 -4.69
CA LYS A 150 6.36 -14.25 -3.35
C LYS A 150 7.51 -13.41 -2.80
N LEU A 151 7.37 -12.98 -1.55
CA LEU A 151 8.44 -12.33 -0.78
C LEU A 151 9.03 -13.28 0.27
N ILE A 152 8.17 -14.01 1.00
CA ILE A 152 8.53 -15.00 2.03
C ILE A 152 7.62 -16.22 1.97
#